data_AF-A0A2D8AB34-F1
#
_entry.id   AF-A0A2D8AB34-F1
#
_cell.length_a   1.000
_cell.length_b   1.000
_cell.length_c   1.000
_cell.angle_alpha   90.00
_cell.angle_beta   90.00
_cell.angle_gamma   90.00
#
_symmetry.space_group_name_H-M   'P 1'
#
loop_
_entity.id
_entity.type
_entity.pdbx_description
1 polymer ?
#
loop_
_entity_poly.entity_id
_entity_poly.type
_entity_poly.pdbx_seq_one_letter_code
_entity_poly.pdbx_strand_id
1 'polypeptide(L)' 'RSELPGIVEDYLAGKFALSDFITHTMPLDQINEAFDLMHEGKSIRSVIHY' A
#
# COMPACT_ATOMS: atom_id res chain seq x y z
N ARG A 1 13.74 -5.43 -19.25
CA ARG A 1 13.56 -6.32 -18.08
C ARG A 1 12.98 -5.46 -16.98
N SER A 2 11.75 -5.70 -16.53
CA SER A 2 11.13 -4.91 -15.46
C SER A 2 11.86 -5.19 -14.14
N GLU A 3 12.12 -4.16 -13.34
CA GLU A 3 12.77 -4.28 -12.02
C GLU A 3 11.85 -4.89 -10.94
N LEU A 4 10.55 -5.02 -11.26
CA LEU A 4 9.50 -5.57 -10.41
C LEU A 4 9.83 -6.93 -9.75
N PRO A 5 10.36 -7.95 -10.46
CA PRO A 5 10.66 -9.24 -9.86
C PRO A 5 11.68 -9.14 -8.72
N GLY A 6 12.73 -8.33 -8.89
CA GLY A 6 13.76 -8.15 -7.85
C GLY A 6 13.24 -7.44 -6.61
N ILE A 7 12.36 -6.44 -6.80
CA ILE A 7 11.73 -5.71 -5.67
C ILE A 7 10.83 -6.64 -4.85
N VAL A 8 10.11 -7.56 -5.50
CA VAL A 8 9.29 -8.56 -4.80
C VAL A 8 10.16 -9.53 -4.01
N GLU A 9 11.26 -10.02 -4.61
CA GLU A 9 12.22 -10.88 -3.91
C GLU A 9 12.84 -10.20 -2.69
N ASP A 10 13.25 -8.93 -2.82
CA ASP A 10 13.81 -8.16 -1.71
C ASP A 10 12.81 -7.89 -0.59
N TYR A 11 11.52 -7.67 -0.93
CA TYR A 11 10.44 -7.57 0.05
C TYR A 11 10.22 -8.90 0.79
N LEU A 12 10.14 -10.02 0.07
CA LEU A 12 9.95 -11.35 0.66
C LEU A 12 11.17 -11.78 1.50
N ALA A 13 12.38 -11.32 1.14
CA ALA A 13 13.59 -11.51 1.92
C ALA A 13 13.69 -10.58 3.14
N GLY A 14 12.71 -9.70 3.38
CA GLY A 14 12.67 -8.79 4.52
C GLY A 14 13.67 -7.63 4.44
N LYS A 15 14.26 -7.37 3.26
CA LYS A 15 15.24 -6.27 3.08
C LYS A 15 14.60 -4.88 3.12
N PHE A 16 13.27 -4.81 2.99
CA PHE A 16 12.49 -3.59 3.08
C PHE A 16 11.10 -3.91 3.66
N ALA A 17 10.69 -3.18 4.70
CA ALA A 17 9.41 -3.35 5.37
C ALA A 17 8.32 -2.52 4.67
N LEU A 18 7.77 -3.05 3.56
CA LEU A 18 6.65 -2.41 2.85
C LEU A 18 5.43 -2.17 3.75
N SER A 19 5.22 -3.09 4.69
CA SER A 19 4.14 -3.06 5.68
C SER A 19 4.14 -1.78 6.50
N ASP A 20 5.30 -1.20 6.80
CA ASP A 20 5.44 -0.03 7.67
C ASP A 20 4.89 1.24 7.02
N PHE A 21 4.72 1.22 5.69
CA PHE A 21 4.13 2.31 4.93
C PHE A 21 2.59 2.19 4.82
N ILE A 22 2.02 1.03 5.17
CA ILE A 22 0.58 0.79 5.08
C ILE A 22 -0.08 1.36 6.34
N THR A 23 -0.72 2.51 6.18
CA THR A 23 -1.44 3.19 7.27
C THR A 23 -2.91 2.82 7.35
N HIS A 24 -3.51 2.44 6.23
CA HIS A 24 -4.94 2.16 6.14
C HIS A 24 -5.19 0.90 5.33
N THR A 25 -6.17 0.12 5.78
CA THR A 25 -6.63 -1.09 5.11
C THR A 25 -8.16 -1.10 5.16
N MET A 26 -8.81 -1.18 4.00
CA MET A 26 -10.27 -1.08 3.93
C MET A 26 -10.84 -1.87 2.74
N PRO A 27 -12.13 -2.22 2.76
CA PRO A 27 -12.77 -2.93 1.65
C PRO A 27 -13.05 -2.00 0.46
N LEU A 28 -13.28 -2.60 -0.72
CA LEU A 28 -13.48 -1.88 -1.99
C LEU A 28 -14.71 -0.94 -1.98
N ASP A 29 -15.73 -1.26 -1.19
CA ASP A 29 -16.90 -0.41 -0.97
C ASP A 29 -16.55 0.97 -0.37
N GLN A 30 -15.44 1.07 0.36
CA GLN A 30 -14.94 2.30 0.99
C GLN A 30 -13.89 3.04 0.13
N ILE A 31 -13.78 2.72 -1.16
CA ILE A 31 -12.73 3.30 -2.02
C ILE A 31 -12.72 4.85 -2.04
N ASN A 32 -13.88 5.48 -1.94
CA ASN A 32 -13.96 6.96 -1.91
C ASN A 32 -13.36 7.53 -0.63
N GLU A 33 -13.56 6.88 0.53
CA GLU A 33 -12.93 7.28 1.79
C GLU A 33 -11.41 7.17 1.71
N ALA A 34 -10.88 6.14 1.03
CA ALA A 34 -9.44 6.03 0.76
C ALA A 34 -8.90 7.23 -0.03
N PHE A 35 -9.66 7.71 -1.03
CA PHE A 35 -9.31 8.90 -1.80
C PHE A 35 -9.38 10.18 -0.97
N ASP A 36 -10.38 10.33 -0.11
CA ASP A 36 -10.51 11.49 0.77
C ASP A 36 -9.31 11.57 1.74
N LEU A 37 -8.97 10.46 2.41
CA LEU A 37 -7.81 10.37 3.30
C LEU A 37 -6.49 10.69 2.59
N MET A 38 -6.36 10.31 1.32
CA MET A 38 -5.19 10.66 0.49
C MET A 38 -5.13 12.17 0.21
N HIS A 39 -6.24 12.78 -0.20
CA HIS A 39 -6.29 14.23 -0.48
C HIS A 39 -6.08 15.09 0.77
N GLU A 40 -6.55 14.62 1.92
CA GLU A 40 -6.34 15.28 3.22
C GLU A 40 -4.93 15.10 3.78
N GLY A 41 -4.08 14.28 3.14
CA GLY A 41 -2.74 13.95 3.62
C GLY A 41 -2.72 13.09 4.89
N LYS A 42 -3.85 12.41 5.19
CA LYS A 42 -3.99 11.52 6.35
C LYS A 42 -3.60 10.08 6.05
N SER A 43 -3.39 9.72 4.78
CA SER A 43 -2.88 8.40 4.37
C SER A 43 -1.46 8.52 3.82
N ILE A 44 -0.56 7.64 4.29
CA ILE A 44 0.72 7.38 3.63
C ILE A 44 0.50 6.36 2.51
N ARG A 45 -0.19 5.26 2.83
CA ARG A 45 -0.63 4.25 1.87
C ARG A 45 -1.89 3.56 2.39
N SER A 46 -2.85 3.40 1.49
CA SER A 46 -4.07 2.61 1.72
C SER A 46 -4.01 1.33 0.87
N VAL A 47 -4.38 0.20 1.45
CA VAL A 47 -4.55 -1.07 0.73
C VAL A 47 -6.04 -1.43 0.69
N ILE A 48 -6.52 -1.76 -0.50
CA ILE A 48 -7.91 -2.13 -0.73
C ILE A 48 -8.02 -3.64 -0.92
N HIS A 49 -8.96 -4.27 -0.20
CA HIS A 49 -9.28 -5.70 -0.35
C HIS A 49 -10.63 -5.89 -1.04
N TYR A 50 -10.74 -6.96 -1.83
CA TYR A 50 -11.94 -7.39 -2.55
C TYR A 50 -12.44 -8.72 -2.00
#